data_AF-A0A351TTP3-F1
#
_entry.id   AF-A0A351TTP3-F1
#
_cell.length_a   1.000
_cell.length_b   1.000
_cell.length_c   1.000
_cell.angle_alpha   90.00
_cell.angle_beta   90.00
_cell.angle_gamma   90.00
#
_symmetry.space_group_name_H-M   'P 1'
#
loop_
_entity.id
_entity.type
_entity.pdbx_description
1 polymer ?
#
loop_
_entity_poly.entity_id
_entity_poly.type
_entity_poly.pdbx_seq_one_letter_code
_entity_poly.pdbx_strand_id
1 'polypeptide(L)' 'HQRISGKLYQTIANYIDGKGGKCEIYAAPFAVFLNNDDMNYIEPDISVICDLSKIDDKGCHGAPDWV' A
#
# COMPACT_ATOMS: atom_id res chain seq x y z
N HIS A 1 3.59 5.32 -17.58
CA HIS A 1 3.30 5.15 -16.16
C HIS A 1 2.95 3.69 -15.80
N GLN A 2 1.75 3.22 -16.15
CA GLN A 2 1.19 1.94 -15.67
C GLN A 2 2.08 0.71 -15.83
N ARG A 3 2.81 0.58 -16.95
CA ARG A 3 3.72 -0.54 -17.18
C ARG A 3 4.86 -0.64 -16.16
N ILE A 4 5.37 0.49 -15.68
CA ILE A 4 6.49 0.52 -14.73
C ILE A 4 5.95 0.22 -13.32
N SER A 5 4.88 0.90 -12.91
CA SER A 5 4.21 0.63 -11.62
C SER A 5 3.78 -0.83 -11.48
N GLY A 6 3.12 -1.41 -12.51
CA GLY A 6 2.73 -2.82 -12.47
C GLY A 6 3.89 -3.80 -12.38
N LYS A 7 5.03 -3.52 -13.03
CA LYS A 7 6.24 -4.36 -12.89
C LYS A 7 6.84 -4.27 -11.49
N LEU A 8 6.85 -3.08 -10.90
CA LEU A 8 7.35 -2.85 -9.55
C LEU A 8 6.45 -3.55 -8.51
N TYR A 9 5.13 -3.38 -8.64
CA TYR A 9 4.12 -4.10 -7.84
C TYR A 9 4.38 -5.61 -7.86
N GLN A 10 4.47 -6.21 -9.05
CA GLN A 10 4.67 -7.64 -9.19
C GLN A 10 6.01 -8.11 -8.59
N THR A 11 7.07 -7.31 -8.74
CA THR A 11 8.39 -7.64 -8.20
C THR A 11 8.37 -7.66 -6.67
N ILE A 12 7.72 -6.67 -6.05
CA ILE A 12 7.58 -6.58 -4.58
C ILE A 12 6.69 -7.72 -4.06
N ALA A 13 5.56 -7.99 -4.73
CA ALA A 13 4.64 -9.09 -4.38
C ALA A 13 5.35 -10.44 -4.38
N ASN A 14 6.03 -10.77 -5.47
CA ASN A 14 6.78 -12.01 -5.59
C ASN A 14 7.86 -12.15 -4.50
N TYR A 15 8.51 -11.05 -4.12
CA TYR A 15 9.50 -11.06 -3.05
C TYR A 15 8.88 -11.35 -1.68
N ILE A 16 7.78 -10.68 -1.34
CA ILE A 16 7.08 -10.88 -0.06
C ILE A 16 6.54 -12.31 0.02
N ASP A 17 5.86 -12.78 -1.02
CA ASP A 17 5.31 -14.14 -1.09
C ASP A 17 6.41 -15.19 -1.00
N GLY A 18 7.50 -15.01 -1.75
CA GLY A 18 8.65 -15.92 -1.75
C GLY A 18 9.40 -15.98 -0.41
N LYS A 19 9.16 -15.02 0.49
CA LYS A 19 9.70 -15.00 1.86
C LYS A 19 8.68 -15.41 2.93
N GLY A 20 7.44 -15.71 2.54
CA GLY A 20 6.34 -15.95 3.50
C GLY A 20 6.02 -14.71 4.34
N GLY A 21 6.24 -13.52 3.78
CA GLY A 21 5.88 -12.26 4.43
C GLY A 21 4.36 -12.07 4.47
N LYS A 22 3.90 -11.25 5.42
CA LYS A 22 2.47 -10.99 5.66
C LYS A 22 1.98 -9.64 5.15
N CYS A 23 2.85 -8.90 4.46
CA CYS A 23 2.52 -7.55 4.02
C CYS A 23 1.70 -7.59 2.74
N GLU A 24 0.76 -6.67 2.62
CA GLU A 24 -0.06 -6.48 1.44
C GLU A 24 0.40 -5.27 0.65
N ILE A 25 0.16 -5.31 -0.67
CA ILE A 25 0.59 -4.26 -1.60
C ILE A 25 -0.65 -3.74 -2.31
N TYR A 26 -0.77 -2.41 -2.32
CA TYR A 26 -1.88 -1.69 -2.92
C TYR A 26 -1.35 -0.76 -4.00
N ALA A 27 -2.00 -0.76 -5.16
CA ALA A 27 -1.72 0.19 -6.23
C ALA A 27 -2.78 1.30 -6.23
N ALA A 28 -2.44 2.48 -6.74
CA ALA A 28 -3.42 3.55 -6.92
C ALA A 28 -4.61 3.11 -7.81
N PRO A 29 -5.84 3.56 -7.53
CA PRO A 29 -6.22 4.43 -6.42
C PRO A 29 -6.30 3.67 -5.09
N PHE A 30 -5.64 4.18 -4.06
CA PHE A 30 -5.68 3.66 -2.69
C PHE A 30 -5.41 4.80 -1.71
N ALA A 31 -6.36 5.10 -0.82
CA ALA A 31 -6.25 6.23 0.08
C ALA A 31 -5.33 5.90 1.27
N VAL A 32 -4.41 6.81 1.56
CA VAL A 32 -3.53 6.77 2.74
C VAL A 32 -3.78 8.02 3.57
N PHE A 33 -4.38 7.84 4.74
CA PHE A 33 -4.69 8.88 5.71
C PHE A 33 -3.51 9.01 6.69
N LEU A 34 -2.67 10.03 6.54
CA LEU A 34 -1.51 10.25 7.42
C LEU A 34 -1.89 10.93 8.75
N ASN A 35 -3.00 11.65 8.74
CA ASN A 35 -3.56 12.30 9.92
C ASN A 35 -4.72 11.46 10.45
N ASN A 36 -5.10 11.70 11.70
CA ASN A 36 -6.29 11.09 12.31
C ASN A 36 -7.57 11.84 11.88
N ASP A 37 -7.71 12.05 10.57
CA ASP A 37 -8.87 12.64 9.93
C ASP A 37 -9.17 11.90 8.61
N ASP A 38 -10.44 11.84 8.24
CA ASP A 38 -10.91 11.15 7.02
C ASP A 38 -10.98 12.12 5.81
N MET A 39 -10.33 13.29 5.88
CA MET A 39 -10.46 14.34 4.85
C MET A 39 -9.21 14.46 3.99
N ASN A 40 -8.03 14.40 4.60
CA ASN A 40 -6.76 14.61 3.91
C ASN A 40 -6.06 13.27 3.72
N TYR A 41 -6.08 12.78 2.48
CA TYR A 41 -5.38 11.57 2.08
C TYR A 41 -4.50 11.81 0.86
N ILE A 42 -3.53 10.93 0.70
CA ILE A 42 -2.72 10.82 -0.51
C ILE A 42 -3.02 9.50 -1.20
N GLU A 43 -2.72 9.42 -2.51
CA GLU A 43 -2.84 8.18 -3.29
C GLU A 43 -1.48 7.84 -3.90
N PRO A 44 -0.62 7.09 -3.18
CA PRO A 44 0.66 6.65 -3.72
C PRO A 44 0.43 5.65 -4.87
N ASP A 45 1.32 5.65 -5.87
CA ASP A 45 1.24 4.69 -6.98
C ASP A 45 1.29 3.24 -6.48
N ILE A 46 2.08 2.98 -5.44
CA ILE A 46 2.22 1.71 -4.74
C ILE A 46 2.38 1.99 -3.23
N SER A 47 1.69 1.23 -2.39
CA SER A 47 1.85 1.24 -0.92
C SER A 47 2.04 -0.18 -0.41
N VAL A 48 2.97 -0.40 0.50
CA VAL A 48 3.16 -1.69 1.20
C VAL A 48 2.75 -1.52 2.66
N ILE A 49 1.86 -2.38 3.13
CA ILE A 49 1.35 -2.37 4.50
C ILE A 49 1.53 -3.75 5.14
N CYS A 50 2.33 -3.82 6.20
CA CYS A 50 2.62 -5.03 6.95
C CYS A 50 1.74 -5.20 8.20
N ASP A 51 1.10 -4.11 8.63
CA ASP A 51 0.12 -4.09 9.72
C ASP A 51 -1.29 -3.92 9.15
N LEU A 52 -1.97 -5.03 8.91
CA LEU A 52 -3.30 -5.06 8.31
C LEU A 52 -4.38 -4.43 9.21
N SER A 53 -4.09 -4.18 10.50
CA SER A 53 -5.02 -3.46 11.37
C SER A 53 -5.20 -1.99 11.00
N LYS A 54 -4.29 -1.44 10.18
CA LYS A 54 -4.39 -0.09 9.62
C LYS A 54 -5.34 0.00 8.42
N ILE A 55 -5.81 -1.12 7.89
CA ILE A 55 -6.58 -1.16 6.65
C ILE A 55 -8.06 -1.34 6.97
N ASP A 56 -8.89 -0.51 6.34
CA ASP A 56 -10.34 -0.65 6.32
C ASP A 56 -10.90 -0.42 4.91
N ASP A 57 -12.23 -0.35 4.79
CA ASP A 57 -12.91 -0.12 3.50
C ASP A 57 -12.61 1.26 2.88
N LYS A 58 -12.09 2.22 3.66
CA LYS A 58 -11.72 3.56 3.18
C LYS A 58 -10.27 3.62 2.71
N GLY A 59 -9.37 2.83 3.28
CA GLY A 59 -7.95 2.79 2.90
C GLY A 59 -7.04 2.43 4.06
N CYS A 60 -5.83 3.02 4.08
CA CYS A 60 -4.84 2.84 5.15
C CYS A 60 -4.83 4.04 6.10
N HIS A 61 -4.97 3.78 7.40
CA HIS A 61 -4.88 4.76 8.50
C HIS A 61 -3.49 4.75 9.12
N GLY A 62 -2.73 5.80 8.84
CA GLY A 62 -1.33 5.96 9.19
C GLY A 62 -0.38 5.70 8.04
N ALA A 63 0.92 5.83 8.31
CA ALA A 63 1.94 5.67 7.29
C ALA A 63 2.06 4.19 6.83
N PRO A 64 2.15 3.96 5.50
CA PRO A 64 2.61 2.70 4.93
C PRO A 64 4.04 2.38 5.37
N ASP A 65 4.41 1.11 5.31
CA ASP A 65 5.78 0.65 5.61
C ASP A 65 6.74 1.02 4.46
N TRP A 66 6.23 1.12 3.23
CA TRP A 66 6.99 1.54 2.05
C TRP A 66 6.08 2.18 0.99
N VAL A 67 6.61 3.18 0.29
CA VAL A 67 6.06 3.88 -0.89
C VAL A 67 7.16 4.10 -1.93
#